data_AF-A0A2P2K6B4-F1
#
_entry.id   AF-A0A2P2K6B4-F1
#
_cell.length_a   1.000
_cell.length_b   1.000
_cell.length_c   1.000
_cell.angle_alpha   90.00
_cell.angle_beta   90.00
_cell.angle_gamma   90.00
#
_symmetry.space_group_name_H-M   'P 1'
#
loop_
_entity.id
_entity.type
_entity.pdbx_description
1 polymer ?
#
loop_
_entity_poly.entity_id
_entity_poly.type
_entity_poly.pdbx_seq_one_letter_code
_entity_poly.pdbx_strand_id
1 'polypeptide(L)' 'MEASAKTAQNVEEAFIKTAATIYKKIQDGVFDVSNESYGIKVGYGGIPGTSGGRDGSSSQAGGCCS' A
#
# COMPACT_ATOMS: atom_id res chain seq x y z
N MET A 1 13.06 -16.94 -6.81
CA MET A 1 12.67 -17.54 -5.52
C MET A 1 11.43 -18.36 -5.80
N GLU A 2 11.45 -19.63 -5.44
CA GLU A 2 10.29 -20.53 -5.54
C GLU A 2 9.54 -20.50 -4.19
N ALA A 3 8.21 -20.51 -4.19
CA ALA A 3 7.38 -20.54 -2.98
C ALA A 3 6.20 -21.50 -3.13
N SER A 4 5.78 -22.14 -2.04
CA SER A 4 4.66 -23.09 -2.03
C SER A 4 3.67 -22.71 -0.93
N ALA A 5 2.48 -22.28 -1.34
CA ALA A 5 1.40 -22.00 -0.41
C ALA A 5 0.95 -23.25 0.35
N LYS A 6 0.93 -24.42 -0.32
CA LYS A 6 0.48 -25.69 0.27
C LYS A 6 1.34 -26.16 1.44
N THR A 7 2.65 -25.91 1.36
CA THR A 7 3.62 -26.32 2.39
C THR A 7 4.13 -25.15 3.23
N ALA A 8 3.58 -23.94 3.02
CA ALA A 8 4.05 -22.67 3.58
C ALA A 8 5.54 -22.35 3.32
N GLN A 9 6.20 -23.08 2.42
CA GLN A 9 7.62 -22.89 2.13
C GLN A 9 7.85 -21.57 1.41
N ASN A 10 8.76 -20.75 1.94
CA ASN A 10 9.22 -19.48 1.39
C ASN A 10 8.12 -18.43 1.18
N VAL A 11 6.91 -18.64 1.73
CA VAL A 11 5.79 -17.70 1.56
C VAL A 11 6.13 -16.38 2.24
N GLU A 12 6.52 -16.41 3.52
CA GLU A 12 6.87 -15.20 4.27
C GLU A 12 8.07 -14.48 3.66
N GLU A 13 9.12 -15.21 3.29
CA GLU A 13 10.31 -14.64 2.68
C GLU A 13 10.01 -13.95 1.33
N ALA A 14 9.10 -14.52 0.53
CA ALA A 14 8.66 -13.92 -0.72
C ALA A 14 7.93 -12.59 -0.50
N PHE A 15 7.05 -12.51 0.51
CA PHE A 15 6.38 -11.25 0.87
C PHE A 15 7.39 -10.19 1.36
N ILE A 16 8.27 -10.55 2.28
CA ILE A 16 9.26 -9.62 2.86
C ILE A 16 10.21 -9.09 1.77
N LYS A 17 10.76 -9.97 0.93
CA LYS A 17 11.66 -9.55 -0.16
C LYS A 17 10.99 -8.64 -1.17
N THR A 18 9.72 -8.92 -1.49
CA THR A 18 8.95 -8.08 -2.40
C THR A 18 8.70 -6.70 -1.80
N ALA A 19 8.26 -6.63 -0.55
CA ALA A 19 8.06 -5.37 0.16
C ALA A 19 9.36 -4.54 0.27
N ALA A 20 10.48 -5.19 0.61
CA ALA A 20 11.79 -4.55 0.67
C ALA A 20 12.23 -3.98 -0.70
N THR A 21 11.95 -4.70 -1.79
CA THR A 21 12.26 -4.24 -3.15
C THR A 21 11.41 -3.03 -3.55
N ILE A 22 10.11 -3.04 -3.21
CA ILE A 22 9.21 -1.90 -3.45
C ILE A 22 9.69 -0.68 -2.67
N TYR A 23 10.02 -0.86 -1.38
CA TYR A 23 10.53 0.20 -0.53
C TYR A 23 11.82 0.82 -1.09
N LYS A 24 12.76 -0.03 -1.53
CA LYS A 24 13.99 0.46 -2.18
C LYS A 24 13.69 1.26 -3.44
N LYS A 25 12.77 0.81 -4.29
CA LYS A 25 12.36 1.55 -5.50
C LYS A 25 11.70 2.90 -5.18
N ILE A 26 11.04 3.04 -4.03
CA ILE A 26 10.56 4.34 -3.54
C ILE A 26 11.74 5.24 -3.16
N GLN A 27 12.71 4.72 -2.40
CA GLN A 27 13.91 5.48 -2.01
C GLN A 27 14.75 5.91 -3.21
N ASP A 28 14.87 5.04 -4.22
CA ASP A 28 15.58 5.30 -5.46
C ASP A 28 14.79 6.25 -6.40
N GLY A 29 13.56 6.66 -6.04
CA GLY A 29 12.72 7.56 -6.82
C GLY A 29 12.06 6.93 -8.06
N VAL A 30 12.14 5.61 -8.22
CA VAL A 30 11.51 4.86 -9.32
C VAL A 30 9.99 4.81 -9.15
N PHE A 31 9.52 4.68 -7.90
CA PHE A 31 8.10 4.78 -7.57
C PHE A 31 7.81 6.11 -6.90
N ASP A 32 7.02 6.94 -7.58
CA ASP A 32 6.46 8.14 -7.02
C ASP A 32 5.28 7.80 -6.10
N VAL A 33 5.45 8.10 -4.82
CA VAL A 33 4.47 7.85 -3.75
C VAL A 33 3.24 8.77 -3.81
N SER A 34 3.29 9.85 -4.59
CA SER A 34 2.14 10.72 -4.85
C SER A 34 1.22 10.17 -5.94
N ASN A 35 1.71 9.22 -6.75
CA ASN A 35 0.93 8.57 -7.79
C ASN A 35 0.17 7.36 -7.23
N GLU A 36 -1.12 7.57 -6.92
CA GLU A 36 -1.99 6.54 -6.35
C GLU A 36 -2.25 5.34 -7.29
N SER A 37 -1.93 5.46 -8.59
CA SER A 37 -2.09 4.36 -9.55
C SER A 37 -1.14 3.18 -9.29
N TYR A 38 -0.03 3.41 -8.55
CA TYR A 38 0.89 2.36 -8.16
C TYR A 38 0.43 1.55 -6.93
N GLY A 39 -0.70 1.93 -6.31
CA GLY A 39 -1.21 1.23 -5.12
C GLY A 39 -0.37 1.46 -3.86
N ILE A 40 0.45 2.51 -3.84
CA ILE A 40 1.28 2.90 -2.70
C ILE A 40 0.59 4.05 -1.97
N LYS A 41 0.35 3.89 -0.67
CA LYS A 41 -0.22 4.95 0.18
C LYS A 41 0.68 5.23 1.36
N VAL A 42 1.15 6.47 1.48
CA VAL A 42 1.93 6.89 2.65
C VAL A 42 0.98 7.16 3.82
N GLY A 43 1.30 6.58 4.98
CA GLY A 43 0.52 6.80 6.19
C GLY A 43 0.55 8.25 6.66
N TYR A 44 -0.31 8.59 7.62
CA TYR A 44 -0.35 9.92 8.24
C TYR A 44 1.02 10.24 8.87
N GLY A 45 1.79 11.12 8.22
CA GLY A 45 3.07 11.64 8.75
C GLY A 45 4.30 11.47 7.85
N GLY A 46 4.21 10.82 6.68
CA GLY A 46 5.41 10.49 5.89
C GLY A 46 5.85 11.49 4.82
N ILE A 47 5.03 12.48 4.44
CA ILE A 47 5.41 13.52 3.48
C ILE A 47 4.57 14.77 3.78
N PRO A 48 5.16 15.98 3.93
CA PRO A 48 4.41 17.23 3.84
C PRO A 48 4.03 17.50 2.37
N GLY A 49 3.25 16.61 1.78
CA GLY A 49 2.71 16.71 0.43
C GLY A 49 1.20 16.71 0.52
N THR A 50 0.62 17.90 0.41
CA THR A 50 -0.83 18.17 0.28
C THR A 50 -1.72 17.30 1.17
N SER A 51 -1.93 17.80 2.39
CA SER A 51 -3.11 17.55 3.21
C SER A 51 -4.39 17.83 2.40
N GLY A 52 -4.78 16.90 1.54
CA GLY A 52 -6.05 16.94 0.82
C GLY A 52 -7.17 16.55 1.78
N GLY A 53 -7.63 17.54 2.53
CA GLY A 53 -8.93 17.63 3.20
C GLY A 53 -9.58 16.32 3.65
N ARG A 54 -9.41 15.98 4.93
CA ARG A 54 -10.50 15.34 5.69
C ARG A 54 -11.57 16.40 5.96
N ASP A 55 -12.25 16.84 4.92
CA ASP A 55 -13.55 17.50 5.04
C ASP A 55 -14.51 16.70 4.16
N GLY A 56 -15.26 15.84 4.83
CA GLY A 56 -16.18 14.89 4.23
C GLY A 56 -16.97 14.22 5.33
N SER A 57 -17.83 15.02 5.95
CA SER A 57 -18.79 14.71 7.02
C SER A 57 -19.21 13.24 7.13
N SER A 58 -19.26 12.78 8.38
CA SER A 58 -20.21 11.77 8.83
C SER A 58 -21.59 12.02 8.21
N SER A 59 -22.03 11.14 7.30
CA SER A 59 -23.42 10.80 6.98
C SER A 59 -23.47 9.96 5.71
N GLN A 60 -23.78 8.67 5.83
CA GLN A 60 -24.98 8.07 5.20
C GLN A 60 -24.86 6.54 5.30
N ALA A 61 -25.57 6.00 6.29
CA ALA A 61 -26.01 4.62 6.28
C ALA A 61 -26.82 4.35 5.00
N GLY A 62 -26.55 3.26 4.29
CA GLY A 62 -27.34 2.91 3.12
C GLY A 62 -26.96 1.58 2.47
N GLY A 63 -27.73 0.53 2.81
CA GLY A 63 -28.05 -0.55 1.87
C GLY A 63 -27.16 -1.79 1.90
N CYS A 64 -27.48 -2.74 2.78
CA CYS A 64 -27.08 -4.14 2.66
C CYS A 64 -28.03 -4.84 1.68
N CYS A 65 -27.47 -5.48 0.65
CA CYS A 65 -27.92 -6.67 -0.10
C CYS A 65 -29.40 -6.85 -0.52
N SER A 66 -29.59 -7.26 -1.77
CA SER A 66 -30.70 -8.11 -2.24
C SER A 66 -30.14 -9.31 -2.99
#